data_AF-A0A353C1A7-F1
#
_entry.id   AF-A0A353C1A7-F1
#
_cell.length_a   1.000
_cell.length_b   1.000
_cell.length_c   1.000
_cell.angle_alpha   90.00
_cell.angle_beta   90.00
_cell.angle_gamma   90.00
#
_symmetry.space_group_name_H-M   'P 1'
#
loop_
_entity.id
_entity.type
_entity.pdbx_description
1 polymer ?
#
loop_
_entity_poly.entity_id
_entity_poly.type
_entity_poly.pdbx_seq_one_letter_code
_entity_poly.pdbx_strand_id
1 'polypeptide(L)'
;MSKGALAIVANSNQPLQKSKPRYTEAENQILFESWWNPQRRRELVGQLGRKMSALRSQFCRLLKEKCLTNQEYYNIMQTKYTSGIGAAPRKRSRELKDIDRTIIETFCRHQALGNSRTQACEELQQKLGSLFTPAALKLRFYRLIKRFQYQESDLIKIGQELLGEVQIANEPVQVENTQVWVASKDLIKNDVSPEVPKNNQSQDNSIFYQLSALPDSIEHLEKRLFEIEQNQRHQLDLRGFIEHLLAVERDIKREDKLMEELQRLMDENEHLKGMLAKELERLKKREDELAGVFKMLDTMLSDFMRLESVSKLASLGDFMHRLEITVDQFGNVLQSRRLNT
;
A
#
# COMPACT_ATOMS: atom_id res chain seq x y z
N MET A 1 24.73 74.96 36.30
CA MET A 1 25.17 73.75 37.04
C MET A 1 24.41 72.55 36.47
N SER A 2 25.16 71.53 36.01
CA SER A 2 24.81 70.13 35.66
C SER A 2 23.59 69.88 34.74
N LYS A 3 23.71 69.74 33.40
CA LYS A 3 24.27 68.60 32.61
C LYS A 3 23.86 67.21 33.09
N GLY A 4 22.75 66.71 32.55
CA GLY A 4 22.39 65.28 32.52
C GLY A 4 22.16 64.86 31.08
N ALA A 5 23.23 64.36 30.43
CA ALA A 5 23.17 63.72 29.13
C ALA A 5 23.07 62.21 29.34
N LEU A 6 21.97 61.59 28.89
CA LEU A 6 21.90 60.16 28.65
C LEU A 6 21.37 59.95 27.24
N ALA A 7 22.30 59.60 26.37
CA ALA A 7 22.06 59.14 25.01
C ALA A 7 21.36 57.77 25.06
N ILE A 8 20.15 57.70 24.53
CA ILE A 8 19.54 56.41 24.15
C ILE A 8 19.87 56.22 22.68
N VAL A 9 20.93 55.45 22.45
CA VAL A 9 21.32 54.93 21.15
C VAL A 9 20.14 54.13 20.58
N ALA A 10 19.67 54.54 19.42
CA ALA A 10 18.77 53.78 18.57
C ALA A 10 19.45 52.46 18.19
N ASN A 11 19.12 51.38 18.90
CA ASN A 11 19.49 50.04 18.48
C ASN A 11 18.34 49.46 17.65
N SER A 12 18.28 49.90 16.40
CA SER A 12 17.52 49.28 15.33
C SER A 12 18.12 47.90 15.04
N ASN A 13 17.56 46.84 15.65
CA ASN A 13 17.60 45.47 15.16
C ASN A 13 16.78 44.55 16.09
N GLN A 14 15.45 44.63 16.00
CA GLN A 14 14.61 43.50 16.40
C GLN A 14 14.36 42.64 15.15
N PRO A 15 14.77 41.36 15.14
CA PRO A 15 14.35 40.46 14.07
C PRO A 15 12.84 40.32 14.17
N LEU A 16 12.13 40.77 13.13
CA LEU A 16 10.73 40.46 12.89
C LEU A 16 10.53 38.96 13.13
N GLN A 17 10.00 38.60 14.29
CA GLN A 17 9.59 37.24 14.56
C GLN A 17 8.48 36.92 13.56
N LYS A 18 8.84 36.25 12.47
CA LYS A 18 7.90 35.62 11.56
C LYS A 18 7.21 34.50 12.35
N SER A 19 6.20 34.86 13.13
CA SER A 19 5.31 33.90 13.75
C SER A 19 4.62 33.18 12.59
N LYS A 20 4.98 31.89 12.42
CA LYS A 20 4.29 31.03 11.46
C LYS A 20 2.81 31.07 11.85
N PRO A 21 1.87 31.34 10.91
CA PRO A 21 0.47 31.40 11.25
C PRO A 21 0.06 30.11 11.97
N ARG A 22 -0.38 30.23 13.22
CA ARG A 22 -0.90 29.11 14.01
C ARG A 22 -2.09 28.55 13.22
N TYR A 23 -2.21 27.22 13.14
CA TYR A 23 -3.35 26.63 12.44
C TYR A 23 -4.64 27.12 13.10
N THR A 24 -5.57 27.64 12.31
CA THR A 24 -6.88 28.02 12.80
C THR A 24 -7.70 26.77 13.10
N GLU A 25 -8.72 26.91 13.92
CA GLU A 25 -9.60 25.80 14.28
C GLU A 25 -10.33 25.23 13.05
N ALA A 26 -10.72 26.10 12.11
CA ALA A 26 -11.30 25.70 10.82
C ALA A 26 -10.30 24.89 9.97
N GLU A 27 -9.04 25.34 9.87
CA GLU A 27 -8.00 24.59 9.16
C GLU A 27 -7.75 23.22 9.80
N ASN A 28 -7.77 23.15 11.14
CA ASN A 28 -7.60 21.90 11.88
C ASN A 28 -8.77 20.93 11.66
N GLN A 29 -9.99 21.45 11.59
CA GLN A 29 -11.17 20.62 11.34
C GLN A 29 -11.13 20.03 9.93
N ILE A 30 -10.86 20.86 8.92
CA ILE A 30 -10.71 20.42 7.53
C ILE A 30 -9.59 19.39 7.42
N LEU A 31 -8.43 19.66 8.04
CA LEU A 31 -7.30 18.74 8.09
C LEU A 31 -7.72 17.40 8.70
N PHE A 32 -8.38 17.42 9.85
CA PHE A 32 -8.81 16.21 10.54
C PHE A 32 -9.84 15.42 9.72
N GLU A 33 -10.79 16.04 9.03
CA GLU A 33 -11.84 15.34 8.28
C GLU A 33 -11.36 14.76 6.94
N SER A 34 -10.37 15.38 6.32
CA SER A 34 -9.90 15.01 4.99
C SER A 34 -8.64 14.14 5.00
N TRP A 35 -7.94 14.05 6.14
CA TRP A 35 -6.66 13.34 6.25
C TRP A 35 -6.77 11.85 5.97
N TRP A 36 -7.93 11.22 6.09
CA TRP A 36 -8.03 9.77 5.85
C TRP A 36 -7.87 9.41 4.37
N ASN A 37 -8.24 10.31 3.43
CA ASN A 37 -8.14 10.06 2.00
C ASN A 37 -6.81 10.59 1.41
N PRO A 38 -5.96 9.74 0.79
CA PRO A 38 -4.68 10.16 0.20
C PRO A 38 -4.77 11.19 -0.93
N GLN A 39 -5.88 11.25 -1.67
CA GLN A 39 -6.09 12.24 -2.72
C GLN A 39 -6.40 13.61 -2.10
N ARG A 40 -7.35 13.66 -1.17
CA ARG A 40 -7.70 14.88 -0.44
C ARG A 40 -6.52 15.45 0.35
N ARG A 41 -5.65 14.59 0.92
CA ARG A 41 -4.39 15.04 1.56
C ARG A 41 -3.53 15.91 0.65
N ARG A 42 -3.47 15.60 -0.65
CA ARG A 42 -2.71 16.38 -1.63
C ARG A 42 -3.39 17.71 -1.95
N GLU A 43 -4.71 17.71 -2.05
CA GLU A 43 -5.51 18.92 -2.25
C GLU A 43 -5.37 19.91 -1.08
N LEU A 44 -5.25 19.42 0.16
CA LEU A 44 -5.02 20.25 1.35
C LEU A 44 -3.73 21.06 1.29
N VAL A 45 -2.70 20.58 0.60
CA VAL A 45 -1.45 21.34 0.44
C VAL A 45 -1.69 22.62 -0.36
N GLY A 46 -2.52 22.53 -1.41
CA GLY A 46 -2.95 23.68 -2.19
C GLY A 46 -3.94 24.57 -1.45
N GLN A 47 -4.93 23.98 -0.79
CA GLN A 47 -5.99 24.72 -0.08
C GLN A 47 -5.48 25.47 1.15
N LEU A 48 -4.58 24.86 1.94
CA LEU A 48 -4.03 25.47 3.15
C LEU A 48 -2.73 26.24 2.88
N GLY A 49 -2.17 26.15 1.67
CA GLY A 49 -0.90 26.81 1.32
C GLY A 49 0.30 26.36 2.17
N ARG A 50 0.27 25.14 2.73
CA ARG A 50 1.28 24.62 3.66
C ARG A 50 1.91 23.33 3.15
N LYS A 51 3.21 23.17 3.44
CA LYS A 51 3.97 21.96 3.07
C LYS A 51 3.38 20.71 3.71
N MET A 52 3.41 19.59 2.98
CA MET A 52 2.90 18.29 3.44
C MET A 52 3.46 17.85 4.80
N SER A 53 4.75 18.10 5.07
CA SER A 53 5.39 17.79 6.35
C SER A 53 4.80 18.58 7.53
N ALA A 54 4.38 19.83 7.29
CA ALA A 54 3.72 20.67 8.29
C ALA A 54 2.30 20.18 8.58
N LEU A 55 1.56 19.74 7.55
CA LEU A 55 0.24 19.14 7.72
C LEU A 55 0.32 17.80 8.47
N ARG A 56 1.31 16.95 8.14
CA ARG A 56 1.57 15.68 8.87
C ARG A 56 1.83 15.92 10.34
N SER A 57 2.72 16.87 10.64
CA SER A 57 3.06 17.24 12.02
C SER A 57 1.85 17.79 12.78
N GLN A 58 1.02 18.60 12.12
CA GLN A 58 -0.19 19.15 12.72
C GLN A 58 -1.26 18.08 12.95
N PHE A 59 -1.47 17.18 11.98
CA PHE A 59 -2.39 16.06 12.12
C PHE A 59 -2.00 15.15 13.30
N CYS A 60 -0.71 14.82 13.44
CA CYS A 60 -0.23 14.04 14.58
C CYS A 60 -0.46 14.76 15.92
N ARG A 61 -0.42 16.10 15.96
CA ARG A 61 -0.78 16.87 17.16
C ARG A 61 -2.29 16.81 17.43
N LEU A 62 -3.13 16.95 16.40
CA LEU A 62 -4.58 16.82 16.52
C LEU A 62 -5.01 15.44 17.01
N LEU A 63 -4.33 14.37 16.58
CA LEU A 63 -4.57 13.03 17.10
C LEU A 63 -4.26 12.93 18.60
N LYS A 64 -3.16 13.53 19.05
CA LYS A 64 -2.79 13.55 20.48
C LYS A 64 -3.76 14.39 21.31
N GLU A 65 -4.19 15.53 20.79
CA GLU A 65 -5.17 16.42 21.44
C GLU A 65 -6.54 15.75 21.60
N LYS A 66 -6.96 14.96 20.59
CA LYS A 66 -8.20 14.19 20.63
C LYS A 66 -8.06 12.81 21.29
N CYS A 67 -6.88 12.48 21.84
CA CYS A 67 -6.57 11.17 22.44
C CYS A 67 -6.92 9.97 21.54
N LEU A 68 -6.68 10.08 20.23
CA LEU A 68 -6.97 9.02 19.25
C LEU A 68 -5.70 8.36 18.75
N THR A 69 -5.71 7.03 18.66
CA THR A 69 -4.68 6.31 17.92
C THR A 69 -4.90 6.49 16.42
N ASN A 70 -3.82 6.30 15.64
CA ASN A 70 -3.89 6.40 14.19
C ASN A 70 -4.91 5.38 13.61
N GLN A 71 -4.95 4.18 14.17
CA GLN A 71 -5.91 3.14 13.78
C GLN A 71 -7.36 3.52 14.12
N GLU A 72 -7.61 4.03 15.33
CA GLU A 72 -8.94 4.51 15.75
C GLU A 72 -9.45 5.63 14.86
N TYR A 73 -8.57 6.59 14.51
CA TYR A 73 -8.92 7.67 13.60
C TYR A 73 -9.42 7.16 12.23
N TYR A 74 -8.70 6.22 11.63
CA TYR A 74 -9.11 5.65 10.35
C TYR A 74 -10.40 4.84 10.48
N ASN A 75 -10.60 4.13 11.59
CA ASN A 75 -11.84 3.39 11.84
C ASN A 75 -13.03 4.35 11.96
N ILE A 76 -12.90 5.42 12.74
CA ILE A 76 -13.95 6.44 12.90
C ILE A 76 -14.30 7.09 11.56
N MET A 77 -13.29 7.50 10.79
CA MET A 77 -13.52 8.13 9.49
C MET A 77 -14.12 7.16 8.48
N GLN A 78 -13.68 5.90 8.47
CA GLN A 78 -14.31 4.87 7.64
C GLN A 78 -15.77 4.68 8.04
N THR A 79 -16.09 4.48 9.31
CA THR A 79 -17.48 4.32 9.76
C THR A 79 -18.34 5.54 9.37
N LYS A 80 -17.84 6.76 9.57
CA LYS A 80 -18.58 8.00 9.23
C LYS A 80 -18.91 8.14 7.75
N TYR A 81 -17.97 7.82 6.84
CA TYR A 81 -18.16 8.02 5.40
C TYR A 81 -18.63 6.76 4.65
N THR A 82 -18.49 5.57 5.24
CA THR A 82 -19.02 4.31 4.71
C THR A 82 -20.49 4.09 5.06
N SER A 83 -20.99 4.62 6.18
CA SER A 83 -22.42 4.47 6.51
C SER A 83 -23.37 5.17 5.52
N GLY A 84 -22.88 6.10 4.69
CA GLY A 84 -23.69 6.81 3.67
C GLY A 84 -23.60 6.27 2.23
N ILE A 85 -22.64 5.40 1.95
CA ILE A 85 -22.45 4.75 0.65
C ILE A 85 -22.19 3.29 0.97
N GLY A 86 -23.09 2.37 0.61
CA GLY A 86 -23.11 0.95 1.01
C GLY A 86 -21.87 0.08 0.71
N ALA A 87 -20.70 0.67 0.51
CA ALA A 87 -19.39 0.04 0.48
C ALA A 87 -18.80 -0.03 1.89
N ALA A 88 -19.15 -1.10 2.61
CA ALA A 88 -18.54 -1.52 3.87
C ALA A 88 -17.00 -1.34 3.91
N PRO A 89 -16.41 -1.08 5.09
CA PRO A 89 -14.98 -0.83 5.24
C PRO A 89 -14.20 -2.06 4.76
N ARG A 90 -12.89 -1.91 4.53
CA ARG A 90 -11.95 -3.01 4.19
C ARG A 90 -11.84 -4.10 5.27
N LYS A 91 -12.95 -4.66 5.78
CA LYS A 91 -13.06 -6.10 5.99
C LYS A 91 -12.73 -6.70 4.62
N ARG A 92 -11.72 -7.58 4.51
CA ARG A 92 -11.61 -8.45 3.32
C ARG A 92 -13.04 -8.90 3.02
N SER A 93 -13.51 -8.65 1.79
CA SER A 93 -14.84 -9.10 1.39
C SER A 93 -14.95 -10.56 1.83
N ARG A 94 -16.11 -10.94 2.36
CA ARG A 94 -16.36 -12.32 2.83
C ARG A 94 -15.87 -13.33 1.77
N GLU A 95 -16.16 -13.00 0.51
CA GLU A 95 -15.64 -13.61 -0.71
C GLU A 95 -14.12 -13.83 -0.73
N LEU A 96 -13.29 -12.85 -0.36
CA LEU A 96 -11.82 -13.03 -0.33
C LEU A 96 -11.38 -14.01 0.76
N LYS A 97 -12.09 -14.07 1.89
CA LYS A 97 -11.82 -15.05 2.96
C LYS A 97 -12.25 -16.45 2.53
N ASP A 98 -13.37 -16.56 1.83
CA ASP A 98 -13.86 -17.82 1.27
C ASP A 98 -12.89 -18.33 0.20
N ILE A 99 -12.38 -17.46 -0.67
CA ILE A 99 -11.32 -17.80 -1.64
C ILE A 99 -10.02 -18.22 -0.92
N ASP A 100 -9.59 -17.50 0.12
CA ASP A 100 -8.40 -17.88 0.90
C ASP A 100 -8.56 -19.26 1.56
N ARG A 101 -9.76 -19.57 2.07
CA ARG A 101 -10.11 -20.87 2.65
C ARG A 101 -10.05 -21.98 1.59
N THR A 102 -10.69 -21.79 0.44
CA THR A 102 -10.66 -22.74 -0.67
C THR A 102 -9.23 -23.01 -1.16
N ILE A 103 -8.38 -21.97 -1.21
CA ILE A 103 -6.96 -22.12 -1.55
C ILE A 103 -6.26 -23.02 -0.53
N ILE A 104 -6.37 -22.74 0.78
CA ILE A 104 -5.72 -23.54 1.83
C ILE A 104 -6.21 -25.00 1.77
N GLU A 105 -7.52 -25.22 1.74
CA GLU A 105 -8.12 -26.56 1.73
C GLU A 105 -7.66 -27.39 0.52
N THR A 106 -7.60 -26.78 -0.67
CA THR A 106 -7.20 -27.49 -1.89
C THR A 106 -5.71 -27.84 -1.87
N PHE A 107 -4.85 -26.93 -1.42
CA PHE A 107 -3.42 -27.22 -1.28
C PHE A 107 -3.14 -28.28 -0.20
N CYS A 108 -3.83 -28.22 0.96
CA CYS A 108 -3.70 -29.22 2.01
C CYS A 108 -4.18 -30.61 1.54
N ARG A 109 -5.29 -30.68 0.80
CA ARG A 109 -5.81 -31.93 0.23
C ARG A 109 -4.80 -32.58 -0.71
N HIS A 110 -4.23 -31.82 -1.65
CA HIS A 110 -3.22 -32.33 -2.57
C HIS A 110 -1.93 -32.73 -1.86
N GLN A 111 -1.53 -31.99 -0.82
CA GLN A 111 -0.35 -32.33 -0.02
C GLN A 111 -0.55 -33.63 0.77
N ALA A 112 -1.74 -33.89 1.32
CA ALA A 112 -2.05 -35.15 2.00
C ALA A 112 -2.19 -36.34 1.02
N LEU A 113 -2.59 -36.11 -0.22
CA LEU A 113 -2.63 -37.13 -1.28
C LEU A 113 -1.24 -37.42 -1.91
N GLY A 114 -0.20 -36.67 -1.55
CA GLY A 114 1.12 -36.79 -2.19
C GLY A 114 1.18 -36.22 -3.62
N ASN A 115 0.18 -35.45 -4.02
CA ASN A 115 0.08 -34.83 -5.34
C ASN A 115 1.00 -33.60 -5.47
N SER A 116 1.31 -33.26 -6.71
CA SER A 116 2.14 -32.10 -7.01
C SER A 116 1.38 -30.78 -6.74
N ARG A 117 2.10 -29.75 -6.29
CA ARG A 117 1.54 -28.39 -6.10
C ARG A 117 0.99 -27.77 -7.39
N THR A 118 1.39 -28.28 -8.55
CA THR A 118 0.89 -27.89 -9.87
C THR A 118 -0.53 -28.41 -10.11
N GLN A 119 -0.82 -29.66 -9.75
CA GLN A 119 -2.18 -30.23 -9.83
C GLN A 119 -3.16 -29.46 -8.92
N ALA A 120 -2.72 -29.04 -7.73
CA ALA A 120 -3.52 -28.18 -6.86
C ALA A 120 -3.86 -26.82 -7.50
N CYS A 121 -2.94 -26.26 -8.29
CA CYS A 121 -3.18 -24.99 -9.00
C CYS A 121 -4.17 -25.18 -10.14
N GLU A 122 -4.10 -26.28 -10.88
CA GLU A 122 -5.02 -26.61 -11.97
C GLU A 122 -6.46 -26.77 -11.45
N GLU A 123 -6.66 -27.49 -10.34
CA GLU A 123 -7.97 -27.63 -9.70
C GLU A 123 -8.50 -26.26 -9.21
N LEU A 124 -7.64 -25.44 -8.61
CA LEU A 124 -8.03 -24.09 -8.18
C LEU A 124 -8.37 -23.16 -9.34
N GLN A 125 -7.71 -23.31 -10.49
CA GLN A 125 -8.03 -22.54 -11.69
C GLN A 125 -9.36 -22.96 -12.31
N GLN A 126 -9.70 -24.25 -12.26
CA GLN A 126 -11.03 -24.73 -12.67
C GLN A 126 -12.13 -24.17 -11.74
N LYS A 127 -11.88 -24.08 -10.43
CA LYS A 127 -12.87 -23.61 -9.44
C LYS A 127 -13.00 -22.09 -9.33
N LEU A 128 -11.90 -21.34 -9.43
CA LEU A 128 -11.83 -19.89 -9.22
C LEU A 128 -11.74 -19.08 -10.52
N GLY A 129 -11.59 -19.75 -11.66
CA GLY A 129 -11.44 -19.15 -12.98
C GLY A 129 -10.00 -18.72 -13.31
N SER A 130 -9.77 -18.38 -14.59
CA SER A 130 -8.46 -18.02 -15.15
C SER A 130 -7.86 -16.71 -14.66
N LEU A 131 -8.59 -15.94 -13.84
CA LEU A 131 -8.13 -14.70 -13.22
C LEU A 131 -6.94 -14.92 -12.26
N PHE A 132 -6.78 -16.14 -11.75
CA PHE A 132 -5.67 -16.49 -10.86
C PHE A 132 -4.62 -17.31 -11.60
N THR A 133 -3.45 -16.71 -11.83
CA THR A 133 -2.30 -17.45 -12.39
C THR A 133 -1.75 -18.45 -11.35
N PRO A 134 -1.09 -19.55 -11.78
CA PRO A 134 -0.56 -20.55 -10.86
C PRO A 134 0.47 -19.95 -9.88
N ALA A 135 1.26 -18.97 -10.36
CA ALA A 135 2.21 -18.23 -9.54
C ALA A 135 1.51 -17.38 -8.46
N ALA A 136 0.39 -16.72 -8.80
CA ALA A 136 -0.39 -15.94 -7.86
C ALA A 136 -1.03 -16.81 -6.77
N LEU A 137 -1.54 -18.00 -7.13
CA LEU A 137 -2.12 -18.97 -6.19
C LEU A 137 -1.07 -19.49 -5.21
N LYS A 138 0.11 -19.91 -5.69
CA LYS A 138 1.23 -20.36 -4.85
C LYS A 138 1.69 -19.26 -3.90
N LEU A 139 1.88 -18.04 -4.41
CA LEU A 139 2.31 -16.90 -3.60
C LEU A 139 1.27 -16.56 -2.51
N ARG A 140 -0.02 -16.63 -2.85
CA ARG A 140 -1.12 -16.39 -1.91
C ARG A 140 -1.18 -17.48 -0.84
N PHE A 141 -1.01 -18.74 -1.22
CA PHE A 141 -0.91 -19.87 -0.29
C PHE A 141 0.26 -19.72 0.71
N TYR A 142 1.47 -19.43 0.25
CA TYR A 142 2.62 -19.23 1.16
C TYR A 142 2.42 -18.03 2.09
N ARG A 143 1.78 -16.94 1.61
CA ARG A 143 1.41 -15.80 2.45
C ARG A 143 0.38 -16.19 3.52
N LEU A 144 -0.56 -17.08 3.19
CA LEU A 144 -1.55 -17.58 4.14
C LEU A 144 -0.90 -18.47 5.19
N ILE A 145 -0.04 -19.41 4.80
CA ILE A 145 0.74 -20.24 5.74
C ILE A 145 1.53 -19.35 6.71
N LYS A 146 2.29 -18.38 6.18
CA LYS A 146 3.09 -17.46 7.00
C LYS A 146 2.22 -16.63 7.95
N ARG A 147 1.02 -16.25 7.53
CA ARG A 147 0.09 -15.47 8.35
C ARG A 147 -0.53 -16.28 9.48
N PHE A 148 -0.90 -17.53 9.22
CA PHE A 148 -1.53 -18.42 10.21
C PHE A 148 -0.52 -19.26 11.00
N GLN A 149 0.77 -19.18 10.66
CA GLN A 149 1.87 -19.91 11.30
C GLN A 149 1.72 -21.43 11.23
N TYR A 150 1.05 -21.95 10.19
CA TYR A 150 0.91 -23.39 9.99
C TYR A 150 2.27 -24.04 9.72
N GLN A 151 2.55 -25.14 10.41
CA GLN A 151 3.68 -26.01 10.11
C GLN A 151 3.31 -27.05 9.05
N GLU A 152 4.32 -27.70 8.49
CA GLU A 152 4.12 -28.77 7.50
C GLU A 152 3.28 -29.92 8.06
N SER A 153 3.44 -30.23 9.34
CA SER A 153 2.61 -31.20 10.06
C SER A 153 1.15 -30.78 10.19
N ASP A 154 0.86 -29.49 10.34
CA ASP A 154 -0.52 -28.98 10.44
C ASP A 154 -1.22 -29.02 9.08
N LEU A 155 -0.49 -28.75 8.00
CA LEU A 155 -1.00 -28.85 6.63
C LEU A 155 -1.41 -30.28 6.29
N ILE A 156 -0.62 -31.26 6.72
CA ILE A 156 -0.93 -32.69 6.54
C ILE A 156 -2.15 -33.10 7.35
N LYS A 157 -2.26 -32.66 8.62
CA LYS A 157 -3.43 -32.94 9.47
C LYS A 157 -4.72 -32.36 8.87
N ILE A 158 -4.70 -31.10 8.46
CA ILE A 158 -5.83 -30.44 7.81
C ILE A 158 -6.20 -31.18 6.51
N GLY A 159 -5.20 -31.59 5.73
CA GLY A 159 -5.43 -32.37 4.51
C GLY A 159 -6.05 -33.75 4.79
N GLN A 160 -5.61 -34.44 5.84
CA GLN A 160 -6.16 -35.74 6.27
C GLN A 160 -7.58 -35.61 6.82
N GLU A 161 -7.88 -34.56 7.59
CA GLU A 161 -9.23 -34.25 8.07
C GLU A 161 -10.19 -34.00 6.89
N LEU A 162 -9.75 -33.23 5.89
CA LEU A 162 -10.54 -32.97 4.68
C LEU A 162 -10.72 -34.20 3.78
N LEU A 163 -9.83 -35.19 3.86
CA LEU A 163 -9.97 -36.47 3.16
C LEU A 163 -10.84 -37.45 3.95
N GLY A 164 -10.80 -37.40 5.28
CA GLY A 164 -11.66 -38.18 6.17
C GLY A 164 -13.15 -37.87 5.96
N GLU A 165 -13.51 -36.61 5.66
CA GLU A 165 -14.88 -36.25 5.27
C GLU A 165 -15.31 -36.85 3.92
N VAL A 166 -14.36 -37.17 3.02
CA VAL A 166 -14.66 -37.77 1.70
C VAL A 166 -14.78 -39.30 1.76
N GLN A 167 -14.25 -39.95 2.80
CA GLN A 167 -14.24 -41.41 2.92
C GLN A 167 -15.58 -42.05 3.37
N ILE A 168 -16.62 -41.26 3.70
CA ILE A 168 -17.98 -41.81 3.92
C ILE A 168 -18.66 -42.17 2.58
N ALA A 169 -18.13 -41.73 1.44
CA ALA A 169 -18.81 -41.89 0.15
C ALA A 169 -18.23 -42.95 -0.80
N ASN A 170 -17.06 -43.56 -0.57
CA ASN A 170 -16.58 -44.66 -1.42
C ASN A 170 -15.58 -45.59 -0.71
N GLU A 171 -15.91 -46.88 -0.70
CA GLU A 171 -15.14 -48.01 -0.17
C GLU A 171 -14.01 -48.48 -1.12
N PRO A 172 -13.11 -49.40 -0.71
CA PRO A 172 -11.65 -49.20 -0.76
C PRO A 172 -10.92 -50.18 -1.69
N VAL A 173 -9.65 -49.92 -2.05
CA VAL A 173 -8.64 -50.97 -2.32
C VAL A 173 -7.20 -50.44 -2.17
N GLN A 174 -6.51 -51.08 -1.22
CA GLN A 174 -5.10 -51.53 -1.13
C GLN A 174 -3.92 -50.57 -0.85
N VAL A 175 -3.09 -51.14 0.04
CA VAL A 175 -1.99 -50.64 0.86
C VAL A 175 -0.70 -51.25 0.32
N GLU A 176 0.42 -50.51 0.35
CA GLU A 176 1.74 -51.09 0.60
C GLU A 176 2.76 -50.05 1.12
N ASN A 177 3.17 -50.23 2.38
CA ASN A 177 4.48 -50.04 3.05
C ASN A 177 5.42 -48.91 2.54
N THR A 178 6.10 -48.10 3.38
CA THR A 178 7.04 -48.54 4.42
C THR A 178 7.58 -47.33 5.25
N GLN A 179 7.49 -47.47 6.59
CA GLN A 179 8.39 -47.07 7.70
C GLN A 179 8.76 -45.60 8.02
N VAL A 180 8.36 -45.21 9.24
CA VAL A 180 8.95 -44.17 10.11
C VAL A 180 9.75 -44.88 11.20
N TRP A 181 11.00 -44.45 11.46
CA TRP A 181 11.81 -44.87 12.59
C TRP A 181 11.73 -43.81 13.70
N VAL A 182 11.19 -44.17 14.86
CA VAL A 182 11.27 -43.41 16.10
C VAL A 182 12.01 -44.28 17.11
N ALA A 183 13.09 -43.76 17.69
CA ALA A 183 13.67 -44.29 18.91
C ALA A 183 13.83 -43.15 19.92
N SER A 184 13.30 -43.39 21.12
CA SER A 184 13.28 -42.50 22.28
C SER A 184 14.30 -42.99 23.34
N LYS A 185 14.61 -42.09 24.29
CA LYS A 185 14.94 -42.34 25.73
C LYS A 185 16.32 -42.97 26.03
N ASP A 186 17.09 -42.67 27.09
CA ASP A 186 16.88 -42.21 28.49
C ASP A 186 18.19 -41.51 28.99
N LEU A 187 18.21 -40.43 29.80
CA LEU A 187 18.06 -40.26 31.27
C LEU A 187 19.25 -40.72 32.18
N ILE A 188 19.81 -39.75 32.95
CA ILE A 188 20.23 -39.78 34.39
C ILE A 188 21.74 -39.81 34.80
N LYS A 189 22.18 -38.69 35.44
CA LYS A 189 23.00 -38.46 36.69
C LYS A 189 24.39 -39.12 36.84
N ASN A 190 25.40 -38.67 37.59
CA ASN A 190 25.72 -37.59 38.56
C ASN A 190 27.27 -37.69 38.75
N ASP A 191 28.05 -36.60 38.77
CA ASP A 191 28.65 -35.97 39.97
C ASP A 191 30.06 -36.49 40.36
N VAL A 192 30.84 -35.58 40.97
CA VAL A 192 32.13 -35.74 41.67
C VAL A 192 33.44 -35.60 40.87
N SER A 193 34.05 -34.42 41.05
CA SER A 193 35.46 -34.09 40.85
C SER A 193 36.36 -34.76 41.90
N PRO A 194 37.62 -35.08 41.60
CA PRO A 194 38.66 -34.85 42.60
C PRO A 194 39.91 -34.15 42.07
N GLU A 195 40.46 -33.32 42.95
CA GLU A 195 41.72 -32.60 42.87
C GLU A 195 42.93 -33.52 42.65
N VAL A 196 43.93 -33.02 41.91
CA VAL A 196 45.22 -33.68 41.68
C VAL A 196 46.28 -33.13 42.65
N PRO A 197 47.02 -33.96 43.40
CA PRO A 197 48.29 -33.55 43.99
C PRO A 197 49.45 -33.82 43.03
N LYS A 198 50.31 -32.81 42.86
CA LYS A 198 51.61 -32.91 42.20
C LYS A 198 52.61 -33.63 43.11
N ASN A 199 53.29 -34.67 42.62
CA ASN A 199 54.73 -34.79 42.88
C ASN A 199 55.47 -35.62 41.82
N ASN A 200 56.68 -35.15 41.50
CA ASN A 200 57.60 -35.70 40.52
C ASN A 200 58.24 -37.01 41.01
N GLN A 201 58.40 -38.00 40.11
CA GLN A 201 59.64 -38.75 39.84
C GLN A 201 59.42 -39.91 38.84
N SER A 202 60.50 -40.32 38.16
CA SER A 202 60.68 -41.42 37.19
C SER A 202 60.36 -41.14 35.70
N GLN A 203 61.43 -40.87 34.95
CA GLN A 203 61.43 -40.62 33.49
C GLN A 203 61.06 -41.84 32.63
N ASP A 204 60.87 -43.04 33.20
CA ASP A 204 60.53 -44.24 32.43
C ASP A 204 59.02 -44.55 32.37
N ASN A 205 58.20 -43.84 33.15
CA ASN A 205 56.73 -43.91 33.06
C ASN A 205 56.13 -42.76 32.23
N SER A 206 56.97 -41.89 31.65
CA SER A 206 56.53 -40.74 30.87
C SER A 206 55.76 -41.16 29.61
N ILE A 207 56.21 -42.22 28.93
CA ILE A 207 55.60 -42.66 27.66
C ILE A 207 54.24 -43.32 27.91
N PHE A 208 54.13 -44.21 28.90
CA PHE A 208 52.86 -44.84 29.23
C PHE A 208 51.85 -43.85 29.81
N TYR A 209 52.31 -42.88 30.60
CA TYR A 209 51.46 -41.78 31.06
C TYR A 209 51.00 -40.88 29.91
N GLN A 210 51.90 -40.54 28.98
CA GLN A 210 51.58 -39.80 27.75
C GLN A 210 50.61 -40.59 26.84
N LEU A 211 50.77 -41.91 26.73
CA LEU A 211 49.86 -42.79 25.99
C LEU A 211 48.50 -42.91 26.68
N SER A 212 48.44 -42.89 28.01
CA SER A 212 47.19 -42.89 28.76
C SER A 212 46.46 -41.54 28.71
N ALA A 213 47.18 -40.43 28.54
CA ALA A 213 46.61 -39.09 28.40
C ALA A 213 46.26 -38.71 26.94
N LEU A 214 46.69 -39.53 25.96
CA LEU A 214 46.41 -39.31 24.55
C LEU A 214 44.90 -39.36 24.22
N PRO A 215 44.12 -40.34 24.71
CA PRO A 215 42.66 -40.37 24.51
C PRO A 215 41.97 -39.10 24.99
N ASP A 216 42.31 -38.61 26.18
CA ASP A 216 41.74 -37.37 26.72
C ASP A 216 42.14 -36.14 25.89
N SER A 217 43.39 -36.13 25.39
CA SER A 217 43.86 -35.06 24.49
C SER A 217 43.17 -35.08 23.13
N ILE A 218 42.82 -36.28 22.63
CA ILE A 218 42.08 -36.48 21.39
C ILE A 218 40.64 -36.02 21.59
N GLU A 219 39.98 -36.40 22.70
CA GLU A 219 38.62 -35.96 23.01
C GLU A 219 38.54 -34.44 23.17
N HIS A 220 39.55 -33.81 23.79
CA HIS A 220 39.64 -32.36 23.89
C HIS A 220 39.87 -31.69 22.53
N LEU A 221 40.70 -32.29 21.68
CA LEU A 221 40.91 -31.82 20.31
C LEU A 221 39.63 -31.94 19.48
N GLU A 222 38.90 -33.05 19.58
CA GLU A 222 37.61 -33.26 18.91
C GLU A 222 36.57 -32.23 19.33
N LYS A 223 36.46 -31.94 20.64
CA LYS A 223 35.58 -30.88 21.16
C LYS A 223 35.96 -29.51 20.60
N ARG A 224 37.26 -29.17 20.58
CA ARG A 224 37.73 -27.91 19.97
C ARG A 224 37.49 -27.86 18.46
N LEU A 225 37.65 -28.99 17.76
CA LEU A 225 37.39 -29.09 16.33
C LEU A 225 35.90 -28.87 16.04
N PHE A 226 35.02 -29.46 16.85
CA PHE A 226 33.58 -29.27 16.77
C PHE A 226 33.15 -27.83 17.03
N GLU A 227 33.72 -27.16 18.04
CA GLU A 227 33.47 -25.73 18.32
C GLU A 227 33.96 -24.83 17.18
N ILE A 228 35.12 -25.14 16.59
CA ILE A 228 35.65 -24.40 15.43
C ILE A 228 34.76 -24.64 14.20
N GLU A 229 34.31 -25.86 13.96
CA GLU A 229 33.44 -26.19 12.82
C GLU A 229 32.07 -25.51 12.96
N GLN A 230 31.48 -25.50 14.16
CA GLN A 230 30.28 -24.74 14.49
C GLN A 230 30.48 -23.25 14.21
N ASN A 231 31.58 -22.65 14.68
CA ASN A 231 31.86 -21.24 14.47
C ASN A 231 32.12 -20.90 12.99
N GLN A 232 32.76 -21.79 12.23
CA GLN A 232 32.99 -21.61 10.79
C GLN A 232 31.70 -21.74 9.97
N ARG A 233 30.77 -22.63 10.37
CA ARG A 233 29.43 -22.73 9.75
C ARG A 233 28.64 -21.42 9.89
N HIS A 234 28.77 -20.73 11.02
CA HIS A 234 28.17 -19.41 11.22
C HIS A 234 28.87 -18.30 10.42
N GLN A 235 30.19 -18.39 10.20
CA GLN A 235 30.92 -17.45 9.33
C GLN A 235 30.63 -17.67 7.83
N LEU A 236 30.30 -18.89 7.41
CA LEU A 236 29.95 -19.23 6.03
C LEU A 236 28.62 -18.60 5.55
N ASP A 237 27.86 -17.94 6.42
CA ASP A 237 26.64 -17.21 6.06
C ASP A 237 26.92 -15.82 5.44
N LEU A 238 28.19 -15.42 5.34
CA LEU A 238 28.64 -14.24 4.57
C LEU A 238 28.16 -14.29 3.11
N ARG A 239 28.10 -15.49 2.52
CA ARG A 239 27.58 -15.67 1.17
C ARG A 239 26.07 -15.40 1.10
N GLY A 240 25.29 -15.87 2.08
CA GLY A 240 23.86 -15.60 2.18
C GLY A 240 23.58 -14.11 2.39
N PHE A 241 24.39 -13.45 3.21
CA PHE A 241 24.34 -12.00 3.43
C PHE A 241 24.62 -11.21 2.14
N ILE A 242 25.67 -11.57 1.39
CA ILE A 242 26.00 -10.92 0.11
C ILE A 242 24.90 -11.16 -0.94
N GLU A 243 24.34 -12.37 -1.02
CA GLU A 243 23.21 -12.67 -1.90
C GLU A 243 21.97 -11.83 -1.54
N HIS A 244 21.69 -11.62 -0.24
CA HIS A 244 20.63 -10.73 0.21
C HIS A 244 20.89 -9.27 -0.16
N LEU A 245 22.12 -8.77 0.02
CA LEU A 245 22.50 -7.41 -0.37
C LEU A 245 22.35 -7.19 -1.89
N LEU A 246 22.74 -8.18 -2.70
CA LEU A 246 22.53 -8.13 -4.15
C LEU A 246 21.03 -8.17 -4.52
N ALA A 247 20.21 -8.90 -3.78
CA ALA A 247 18.76 -8.90 -3.99
C ALA A 247 18.17 -7.52 -3.68
N VAL A 248 18.56 -6.90 -2.56
CA VAL A 248 18.15 -5.55 -2.17
C VAL A 248 18.60 -4.52 -3.21
N GLU A 249 19.82 -4.62 -3.73
CA GLU A 249 20.34 -3.71 -4.77
C GLU A 249 19.53 -3.82 -6.08
N ARG A 250 19.15 -5.04 -6.49
CA ARG A 250 18.26 -5.25 -7.63
C ARG A 250 16.85 -4.70 -7.39
N ASP A 251 16.35 -4.81 -6.17
CA ASP A 251 15.03 -4.31 -5.80
C ASP A 251 15.01 -2.78 -5.82
N ILE A 252 16.04 -2.11 -5.29
CA ILE A 252 16.21 -0.65 -5.35
C ILE A 252 16.26 -0.18 -6.80
N LYS A 253 17.05 -0.83 -7.66
CA LYS A 253 17.10 -0.49 -9.10
C LYS A 253 15.75 -0.67 -9.81
N ARG A 254 14.92 -1.63 -9.37
CA ARG A 254 13.56 -1.80 -9.89
C ARG A 254 12.64 -0.71 -9.36
N GLU A 255 12.78 -0.31 -8.10
CA GLU A 255 12.02 0.79 -7.50
C GLU A 255 12.32 2.12 -8.20
N ASP A 256 13.58 2.41 -8.52
CA ASP A 256 13.97 3.63 -9.25
C ASP A 256 13.29 3.70 -10.64
N LYS A 257 13.29 2.60 -11.39
CA LYS A 257 12.60 2.52 -12.69
C LYS A 257 11.09 2.77 -12.56
N LEU A 258 10.48 2.20 -11.52
CA LEU A 258 9.05 2.42 -11.26
C LEU A 258 8.77 3.87 -10.84
N MET A 259 9.69 4.52 -10.11
CA MET A 259 9.56 5.93 -9.77
C MET A 259 9.66 6.83 -11.02
N GLU A 260 10.58 6.54 -11.94
CA GLU A 260 10.69 7.26 -13.22
C GLU A 260 9.41 7.11 -14.05
N GLU A 261 8.86 5.89 -14.13
CA GLU A 261 7.62 5.62 -14.85
C GLU A 261 6.42 6.34 -14.19
N LEU A 262 6.34 6.32 -12.86
CA LEU A 262 5.32 7.07 -12.13
C LEU A 262 5.42 8.57 -12.38
N GLN A 263 6.64 9.12 -12.40
CA GLN A 263 6.84 10.53 -12.70
C GLN A 263 6.36 10.88 -14.11
N ARG A 264 6.74 10.06 -15.11
CA ARG A 264 6.30 10.24 -16.50
C ARG A 264 4.77 10.19 -16.62
N LEU A 265 4.13 9.21 -15.99
CA LEU A 265 2.67 9.08 -15.99
C LEU A 265 1.99 10.23 -15.26
N MET A 266 2.60 10.76 -14.19
CA MET A 266 2.09 11.95 -13.50
C MET A 266 2.14 13.19 -14.39
N ASP A 267 3.25 13.41 -15.08
CA ASP A 267 3.43 14.54 -16.00
C ASP A 267 2.43 14.46 -17.16
N GLU A 268 2.21 13.26 -17.72
CA GLU A 268 1.19 13.02 -18.75
C GLU A 268 -0.22 13.28 -18.22
N ASN A 269 -0.53 12.85 -17.00
CA ASN A 269 -1.85 13.08 -16.40
C ASN A 269 -2.10 14.58 -16.15
N GLU A 270 -1.09 15.32 -15.70
CA GLU A 270 -1.19 16.78 -15.56
C GLU A 270 -1.36 17.46 -16.91
N HIS A 271 -0.63 17.02 -17.94
CA HIS A 271 -0.78 17.52 -19.30
C HIS A 271 -2.20 17.30 -19.85
N LEU A 272 -2.72 16.08 -19.72
CA LEU A 272 -4.07 15.72 -20.17
C LEU A 272 -5.15 16.49 -19.40
N LYS A 273 -5.00 16.67 -18.09
CA LYS A 273 -5.90 17.52 -17.29
C LYS A 273 -5.87 18.98 -17.75
N GLY A 274 -4.68 19.50 -18.07
CA GLY A 274 -4.51 20.84 -18.62
C GLY A 274 -5.21 20.99 -19.99
N MET A 275 -5.10 20.00 -20.87
CA MET A 275 -5.84 19.99 -22.13
C MET A 275 -7.35 19.94 -21.93
N LEU A 276 -7.83 19.07 -21.03
CA LEU A 276 -9.25 18.92 -20.74
C LEU A 276 -9.83 20.21 -20.14
N ALA A 277 -9.09 20.89 -19.26
CA ALA A 277 -9.50 22.18 -18.73
C ALA A 277 -9.62 23.26 -19.82
N LYS A 278 -8.69 23.30 -20.78
CA LYS A 278 -8.74 24.24 -21.92
C LYS A 278 -9.94 23.95 -22.83
N GLU A 279 -10.23 22.68 -23.11
CA GLU A 279 -11.39 22.30 -23.93
C GLU A 279 -12.71 22.60 -23.21
N LEU A 280 -12.81 22.36 -21.90
CA LEU A 280 -13.97 22.76 -21.11
C LEU A 280 -14.18 24.28 -21.13
N GLU A 281 -13.11 25.06 -21.03
CA GLU A 281 -13.22 26.54 -21.11
C GLU A 281 -13.67 27.00 -22.51
N ARG A 282 -13.17 26.35 -23.57
CA ARG A 282 -13.61 26.61 -24.96
C ARG A 282 -15.09 26.26 -25.17
N LEU A 283 -15.52 25.10 -24.68
CA LEU A 283 -16.91 24.67 -24.76
C LEU A 283 -17.83 25.60 -23.97
N LYS A 284 -17.43 25.99 -22.76
CA LYS A 284 -18.20 26.94 -21.95
C LYS A 284 -18.36 28.30 -22.64
N LYS A 285 -17.31 28.82 -23.27
CA LYS A 285 -17.41 30.07 -24.06
C LYS A 285 -18.41 29.95 -25.22
N ARG A 286 -18.39 28.82 -25.94
CA ARG A 286 -19.36 28.56 -27.02
C ARG A 286 -20.78 28.40 -26.49
N GLU A 287 -20.94 27.74 -25.34
CA GLU A 287 -22.23 27.58 -24.67
C GLU A 287 -22.80 28.94 -24.25
N ASP A 288 -21.98 29.80 -23.65
CA ASP A 288 -22.36 31.17 -23.25
C ASP A 288 -22.72 32.02 -24.48
N GLU A 289 -21.98 31.90 -25.59
CA GLU A 289 -22.28 32.57 -26.87
C GLU A 289 -23.63 32.10 -27.43
N LEU A 290 -23.87 30.79 -27.49
CA LEU A 290 -25.13 30.21 -27.96
C LEU A 290 -26.30 30.63 -27.05
N ALA A 291 -26.12 30.60 -25.74
CA ALA A 291 -27.13 31.04 -24.78
C ALA A 291 -27.48 32.54 -24.97
N GLY A 292 -26.48 33.37 -25.26
CA GLY A 292 -26.68 34.77 -25.61
C GLY A 292 -27.52 34.97 -26.87
N VAL A 293 -27.25 34.18 -27.91
CA VAL A 293 -27.99 34.21 -29.18
C VAL A 293 -29.42 33.73 -28.99
N PHE A 294 -29.64 32.63 -28.26
CA PHE A 294 -30.99 32.15 -27.93
C PHE A 294 -31.79 33.19 -27.16
N LYS A 295 -31.19 33.86 -26.18
CA LYS A 295 -31.85 34.93 -25.42
C LYS A 295 -32.21 36.13 -26.32
N MET A 296 -31.32 36.48 -27.25
CA MET A 296 -31.60 37.55 -28.22
C MET A 296 -32.77 37.16 -29.15
N LEU A 297 -32.76 35.94 -29.69
CA LEU A 297 -33.84 35.41 -30.52
C LEU A 297 -35.17 35.36 -29.77
N ASP A 298 -35.18 34.92 -28.51
CA ASP A 298 -36.37 34.85 -27.68
C ASP A 298 -36.94 36.25 -27.37
N THR A 299 -36.06 37.23 -27.15
CA THR A 299 -36.46 38.63 -26.99
C THR A 299 -37.06 39.18 -28.29
N MET A 300 -36.39 38.97 -29.42
CA MET A 300 -36.90 39.41 -30.73
C MET A 300 -38.23 38.75 -31.10
N LEU A 301 -38.39 37.45 -30.81
CA LEU A 301 -39.64 36.72 -31.03
C LEU A 301 -40.75 37.24 -30.11
N SER A 302 -40.45 37.48 -28.83
CA SER A 302 -41.40 38.05 -27.87
C SER A 302 -41.86 39.45 -28.29
N ASP A 303 -40.94 40.31 -28.73
CA ASP A 303 -41.25 41.64 -29.25
C ASP A 303 -42.10 41.55 -30.52
N PHE A 304 -41.77 40.65 -31.45
CA PHE A 304 -42.58 40.39 -32.64
C PHE A 304 -43.99 39.91 -32.28
N MET A 305 -44.12 39.00 -31.31
CA MET A 305 -45.42 38.47 -30.88
C MET A 305 -46.31 39.55 -30.24
N ARG A 306 -45.71 40.56 -29.60
CA ARG A 306 -46.41 41.69 -28.97
C ARG A 306 -46.91 42.76 -29.96
N LEU A 307 -46.41 42.81 -31.19
CA LEU A 307 -46.84 43.78 -32.20
C LEU A 307 -48.31 43.55 -32.66
N GLU A 308 -49.00 44.60 -33.09
CA GLU A 308 -50.33 44.50 -33.72
C GLU A 308 -50.23 43.98 -35.17
N SER A 309 -51.31 43.39 -35.71
CA SER A 309 -51.30 42.61 -36.97
C SER A 309 -50.77 43.36 -38.20
N VAL A 310 -50.98 44.68 -38.27
CA VAL A 310 -50.49 45.52 -39.39
C VAL A 310 -49.01 45.87 -39.22
N SER A 311 -48.56 46.15 -37.99
CA SER A 311 -47.14 46.37 -37.68
C SER A 311 -46.29 45.10 -37.80
N LYS A 312 -46.89 43.93 -37.55
CA LYS A 312 -46.25 42.62 -37.77
C LYS A 312 -45.86 42.41 -39.24
N LEU A 313 -46.73 42.78 -40.19
CA LEU A 313 -46.46 42.60 -41.61
C LEU A 313 -45.34 43.53 -42.13
N ALA A 314 -45.28 44.77 -41.66
CA ALA A 314 -44.19 45.69 -42.01
C ALA A 314 -42.86 45.32 -41.33
N SER A 315 -42.91 44.82 -40.08
CA SER A 315 -41.74 44.41 -39.31
C SER A 315 -41.21 43.02 -39.67
N LEU A 316 -41.97 42.19 -40.39
CA LEU A 316 -41.57 40.83 -40.77
C LEU A 316 -40.34 40.83 -41.69
N GLY A 317 -40.26 41.79 -42.62
CA GLY A 317 -39.11 41.94 -43.52
C GLY A 317 -37.82 42.28 -42.77
N ASP A 318 -37.89 43.20 -41.81
CA ASP A 318 -36.74 43.56 -40.95
C ASP A 318 -36.39 42.41 -39.98
N PHE A 319 -37.40 41.71 -39.45
CA PHE A 319 -37.21 40.53 -38.60
C PHE A 319 -36.53 39.37 -39.34
N MET A 320 -36.95 39.05 -40.57
CA MET A 320 -36.33 37.99 -41.37
C MET A 320 -34.88 38.33 -41.72
N HIS A 321 -34.59 39.56 -42.14
CA HIS A 321 -33.20 39.95 -42.43
C HIS A 321 -32.32 39.90 -41.18
N ARG A 322 -32.82 40.30 -40.00
CA ARG A 322 -32.06 40.18 -38.74
C ARG A 322 -31.85 38.72 -38.33
N LEU A 323 -32.84 37.85 -38.55
CA LEU A 323 -32.72 36.40 -38.32
C LEU A 323 -31.71 35.74 -39.27
N GLU A 324 -31.78 36.08 -40.56
CA GLU A 324 -30.87 35.60 -41.61
C GLU A 324 -29.41 36.04 -41.37
N ILE A 325 -29.20 37.23 -40.80
CA ILE A 325 -27.85 37.69 -40.39
C ILE A 325 -27.36 36.94 -39.15
N THR A 326 -28.27 36.54 -38.25
CA THR A 326 -27.93 35.84 -37.00
C THR A 326 -27.72 34.34 -37.23
N VAL A 327 -28.36 33.76 -38.23
CA VAL A 327 -28.28 32.35 -38.63
C VAL A 327 -27.97 32.32 -40.12
N ASP A 328 -26.70 32.08 -40.46
CA ASP A 328 -26.27 31.88 -41.86
C ASP A 328 -27.07 30.74 -42.51
N GLN A 329 -27.12 30.71 -43.85
CA GLN A 329 -27.87 29.75 -44.67
C GLN A 329 -27.55 28.26 -44.40
N PHE A 330 -26.50 27.98 -43.62
CA PHE A 330 -26.08 26.65 -43.17
C PHE A 330 -26.35 26.37 -41.68
N GLY A 331 -27.10 27.22 -40.99
CA GLY A 331 -27.40 27.10 -39.55
C GLY A 331 -26.26 27.52 -38.62
N ASN A 332 -25.21 28.15 -39.15
CA ASN A 332 -24.07 28.63 -38.36
C ASN A 332 -24.36 30.05 -37.86
N VAL A 333 -24.18 30.27 -36.56
CA VAL A 333 -24.31 31.60 -35.96
C VAL A 333 -23.05 32.42 -36.30
N LEU A 334 -23.19 33.39 -37.20
CA LEU A 334 -22.11 34.32 -37.52
C LEU A 334 -22.03 35.39 -36.43
N GLN A 335 -20.80 35.64 -35.97
CA GLN A 335 -20.42 36.50 -34.86
C GLN A 335 -21.34 37.70 -34.61
N SER A 336 -21.77 37.87 -33.35
CA SER A 336 -22.32 39.12 -32.86
C SER A 336 -21.29 40.24 -33.07
N ARG A 337 -21.53 41.12 -34.04
CA ARG A 337 -20.75 42.34 -34.17
C ARG A 337 -20.88 43.09 -32.85
N ARG A 338 -19.77 43.28 -32.12
CA ARG A 338 -19.70 44.22 -31.00
C ARG A 338 -20.16 45.57 -31.54
N LEU A 339 -21.36 46.00 -31.16
CA LEU A 339 -21.73 47.40 -31.26
C LEU A 339 -20.88 48.12 -30.22
N ASN A 340 -19.69 48.55 -30.64
CA ASN A 340 -18.91 49.56 -29.94
C ASN A 340 -19.80 50.80 -29.83
N THR A 341 -20.06 51.24 -28.60
CA THR A 341 -20.36 52.65 -28.30
C THR A 341 -19.19 53.53 -28.69
#